data_AF-A0A0U1QK29-F1
#
_entry.id   AF-A0A0U1QK29-F1
#
_cell.length_a   1.000
_cell.length_b   1.000
_cell.length_c   1.000
_cell.angle_alpha   90.00
_cell.angle_beta   90.00
_cell.angle_gamma   90.00
#
_symmetry.space_group_name_H-M   'P 1'
#
loop_
_entity.id
_entity.type
_entity.pdbx_description
1 polymer ?
#
loop_
_entity_poly.entity_id
_entity_poly.type
_entity_poly.pdbx_seq_one_letter_code
_entity_poly.pdbx_strand_id
1 'polypeptide(L)'
;MTEDLSPIEPSFKSVKKLAGDERPITDFPRNPSRLSRQQLEEHYVTMRKSHISLKRSQGALQGHNKRYRKQVKEQNQAIEEYIEKYKSIASDKTDQYRFIQGLQRTLEDHEKRNKSFEKLFQELEEVEEGGGFFNVISIGRIMEKIRRLLNTPIKLEG
;
A
#
# COMPACT_ATOMS: atom_id res chain seq x y z
N MET A 1 -9.35 11.73 11.24
CA MET A 1 -8.92 10.83 12.34
C MET A 1 -7.59 10.24 11.91
N THR A 2 -6.49 10.84 12.35
CA THR A 2 -5.12 10.40 12.05
C THR A 2 -4.70 9.42 13.12
N GLU A 3 -4.63 8.14 12.79
CA GLU A 3 -4.09 7.14 13.71
C GLU A 3 -2.58 7.34 13.84
N ASP A 4 -2.17 7.52 15.10
CA ASP A 4 -0.79 7.75 15.53
C ASP A 4 0.03 6.46 15.28
N LEU A 5 0.82 6.47 14.20
CA LEU A 5 1.77 5.40 13.83
C LEU A 5 3.10 5.55 14.59
N SER A 6 3.04 5.80 15.89
CA SER A 6 4.26 5.78 16.71
C SER A 6 4.78 4.34 16.84
N PRO A 7 6.10 4.12 16.71
CA PRO A 7 6.70 2.81 16.94
C PRO A 7 6.34 2.33 18.34
N ILE A 8 5.76 1.13 18.44
CA ILE A 8 5.58 0.45 19.74
C ILE A 8 6.98 0.14 20.27
N GLU A 9 7.54 1.07 21.05
CA GLU A 9 8.79 0.84 21.74
C GLU A 9 8.60 -0.37 22.66
N PRO A 10 9.42 -1.42 22.55
CA PRO A 10 9.38 -2.51 23.52
C PRO A 10 9.69 -1.93 24.90
N SER A 11 8.67 -1.87 25.75
CA SER A 11 8.79 -1.45 27.15
C SER A 11 9.69 -2.45 27.90
N PHE A 12 10.98 -2.15 27.96
CA PHE A 12 11.97 -2.89 28.75
C PHE A 12 11.82 -2.66 30.27
N LYS A 13 10.79 -1.91 30.71
CA LYS A 13 10.57 -1.57 32.14
C LYS A 13 10.36 -2.81 33.03
N SER A 14 10.05 -3.97 32.46
CA SER A 14 9.80 -5.21 33.22
C SER A 14 11.05 -6.07 33.49
N VAL A 15 12.19 -5.80 32.84
CA VAL A 15 13.38 -6.67 33.00
C VAL A 15 14.12 -6.39 34.32
N LYS A 16 14.05 -5.14 34.83
CA LYS A 16 14.69 -4.77 36.11
C LYS A 16 14.08 -5.45 37.34
N LYS A 17 12.84 -5.95 37.28
CA LYS A 17 12.20 -6.63 38.42
C LYS A 17 12.55 -8.13 38.55
N LEU A 18 13.21 -8.73 37.56
CA LEU A 18 13.67 -10.12 37.63
C LEU A 18 15.15 -10.25 38.03
N ALA A 19 15.93 -9.17 37.94
CA ALA A 19 17.30 -9.11 38.41
C ALA A 19 17.35 -8.81 39.93
N GLY A 20 16.76 -9.69 40.73
CA GLY A 20 17.07 -9.72 42.16
C GLY A 20 18.45 -10.33 42.34
N ASP A 21 19.44 -9.53 42.77
CA ASP A 21 20.78 -9.94 43.22
C ASP A 21 21.31 -11.24 42.60
N GLU A 22 21.46 -11.27 41.28
CA GLU A 22 22.08 -12.41 40.60
C GLU A 22 23.61 -12.33 40.83
N ARG A 23 24.05 -12.86 41.98
CA ARG A 23 25.46 -13.10 42.23
C ARG A 23 25.99 -14.12 41.21
N PRO A 24 27.17 -13.88 40.61
CA PRO A 24 27.69 -14.72 39.53
C PRO A 24 27.91 -16.16 40.02
N ILE A 25 27.65 -17.13 39.13
CA ILE A 25 27.81 -18.59 39.39
C ILE A 25 29.27 -18.97 39.71
N THR A 26 30.21 -18.03 39.61
CA THR A 26 31.61 -18.16 40.03
C THR A 26 31.85 -17.93 41.52
N ASP A 27 30.81 -17.64 42.32
CA ASP A 27 30.90 -17.33 43.76
C ASP A 27 31.21 -18.54 44.67
N PHE A 28 31.67 -19.67 44.12
CA PHE A 28 32.17 -20.74 44.97
C PHE A 28 33.53 -20.33 45.56
N PRO A 29 33.74 -20.48 46.88
CA PRO A 29 34.99 -20.11 47.51
C PRO A 29 36.15 -20.93 46.92
N ARG A 30 37.15 -20.23 46.35
CA ARG A 30 38.36 -20.86 45.77
C ARG A 30 39.15 -21.68 46.80
N ASN A 31 38.94 -21.44 48.10
CA ASN A 31 39.54 -22.23 49.18
C ASN A 31 38.47 -22.57 50.25
N PRO A 32 37.87 -23.77 50.20
CA PRO A 32 36.79 -24.18 51.11
C PRO A 32 37.29 -24.49 52.53
N SER A 33 38.60 -24.70 52.69
CA SER A 33 39.25 -25.09 53.95
C SER A 33 39.17 -24.04 55.06
N ARG A 34 38.82 -22.79 54.71
CA ARG A 34 38.69 -21.65 55.65
C ARG A 34 37.26 -21.39 56.11
N LEU A 35 36.29 -22.16 55.61
CA LEU A 35 34.87 -21.95 55.89
C LEU A 35 34.33 -23.01 56.82
N SER A 36 33.41 -22.62 57.69
CA SER A 36 32.63 -23.58 58.46
C SER A 36 31.72 -24.37 57.52
N ARG A 37 31.34 -25.58 57.95
CA ARG A 37 30.39 -26.42 57.22
C ARG A 37 29.09 -25.68 56.88
N GLN A 38 28.58 -24.89 57.82
CA GLN A 38 27.36 -24.10 57.64
C GLN A 38 27.52 -23.03 56.54
N GLN A 39 28.67 -22.35 56.48
CA GLN A 39 28.96 -21.37 55.44
C GLN A 39 29.09 -22.00 54.05
N LEU A 40 29.64 -23.22 53.97
CA LEU A 40 29.70 -23.98 52.71
C LEU A 40 28.30 -24.40 52.23
N GLU A 41 27.44 -24.85 53.14
CA GLU A 41 26.05 -25.21 52.83
C GLU A 41 25.25 -23.99 52.35
N GLU A 42 25.41 -22.83 52.99
CA GLU A 42 24.79 -21.56 52.57
C GLU A 42 25.24 -21.11 51.16
N HIS A 43 26.54 -21.23 50.86
CA HIS A 43 27.07 -20.95 49.52
C HIS A 43 26.49 -21.88 48.46
N TYR A 44 26.39 -23.18 48.75
CA TYR A 44 25.81 -24.15 47.82
C TYR A 44 24.33 -23.87 47.54
N VAL A 45 23.54 -23.59 48.59
CA VAL A 45 22.11 -23.24 48.44
C VAL A 45 21.94 -21.97 47.62
N THR A 46 22.79 -20.97 47.85
CA THR A 46 22.75 -19.70 47.11
C THR A 46 23.10 -19.90 45.64
N MET A 47 24.19 -20.63 45.34
CA MET A 47 24.57 -20.97 43.97
C MET A 47 23.46 -21.74 43.24
N ARG A 48 22.84 -22.71 43.91
CA ARG A 48 21.72 -23.47 43.35
C ARG A 48 20.54 -22.56 43.00
N LYS A 49 20.20 -21.60 43.87
CA LYS A 49 19.15 -20.61 43.61
C LYS A 49 19.49 -19.72 42.40
N SER A 50 20.72 -19.22 42.30
CA SER A 50 21.18 -18.43 41.16
C SER A 50 21.11 -19.23 39.85
N HIS A 51 21.52 -20.50 39.86
CA HIS A 51 21.41 -21.37 38.67
C HIS A 51 19.96 -21.57 38.22
N ILE A 52 19.04 -21.78 39.18
CA ILE A 52 17.61 -21.93 38.89
C ILE A 52 17.04 -20.62 38.31
N SER A 53 17.42 -19.46 38.86
CA SER A 53 17.02 -18.14 38.31
C SER A 53 17.50 -17.98 36.87
N LEU A 54 18.78 -18.25 36.62
CA LEU A 54 19.37 -18.12 35.30
C LEU A 54 18.68 -19.04 34.28
N LYS A 55 18.41 -20.30 34.64
CA LYS A 55 17.70 -21.24 33.76
C LYS A 55 16.27 -20.77 33.45
N ARG A 56 15.56 -20.21 34.43
CA ARG A 56 14.23 -19.62 34.21
C ARG A 56 14.29 -18.41 33.28
N SER A 57 15.25 -17.51 33.50
CA SER A 57 15.48 -16.33 32.66
C SER A 57 15.82 -16.72 31.21
N GLN A 58 16.71 -17.70 31.02
CA GLN A 58 17.04 -18.26 29.71
C GLN A 58 15.79 -18.84 29.00
N GLY A 59 14.96 -19.60 29.72
CA GLY A 59 13.72 -20.14 29.19
C GLY A 59 12.72 -19.05 28.78
N ALA A 60 12.56 -18.02 29.61
CA ALA A 60 11.71 -16.88 29.29
C ALA A 60 12.20 -16.12 28.05
N LEU A 61 13.52 -15.89 27.94
CA LEU A 61 14.13 -15.21 26.80
C LEU A 61 14.00 -16.02 25.51
N GLN A 62 14.18 -17.34 25.56
CA GLN A 62 13.94 -18.22 24.42
C GLN A 62 12.48 -18.19 23.97
N GLY A 63 11.54 -18.21 24.92
CA GLY A 63 10.10 -18.08 24.65
C GLY A 63 9.76 -16.75 24.00
N HIS A 64 10.31 -15.64 24.53
CA HIS A 64 10.13 -14.30 23.97
C HIS A 64 10.69 -14.20 22.55
N ASN A 65 11.92 -14.70 22.32
CA ASN A 65 12.53 -14.73 20.99
C ASN A 65 11.71 -15.53 19.98
N LYS A 66 11.15 -16.67 20.38
CA LYS A 66 10.28 -17.46 19.50
C LYS A 66 9.01 -16.69 19.12
N ARG A 67 8.37 -16.02 20.08
CA ARG A 67 7.18 -15.19 19.83
C ARG A 67 7.50 -14.01 18.92
N TYR A 68 8.59 -13.30 19.20
CA TYR A 68 9.04 -12.16 18.39
C TYR A 68 9.32 -12.57 16.95
N ARG A 69 10.05 -13.68 16.73
CA ARG A 69 10.29 -14.22 15.38
C ARG A 69 9.00 -14.59 14.65
N LYS A 70 8.01 -15.15 15.36
CA LYS A 70 6.69 -15.45 14.78
C LYS A 70 5.98 -14.16 14.35
N GLN A 71 5.97 -13.15 15.22
CA GLN A 71 5.33 -11.86 14.94
C GLN A 71 5.98 -11.14 13.76
N VAL A 72 7.33 -11.13 13.67
CA VAL A 72 8.04 -10.55 12.53
C VAL A 72 7.68 -11.28 11.24
N LYS A 73 7.58 -12.62 11.27
CA LYS A 73 7.17 -13.39 10.09
C LYS A 73 5.75 -13.05 9.65
N GLU A 74 4.80 -12.97 10.59
CA GLU A 74 3.41 -12.60 10.32
C GLU A 74 3.29 -11.17 9.77
N GLN A 75 4.06 -10.22 10.32
CA GLN A 75 4.11 -8.84 9.82
C GLN A 75 4.68 -8.76 8.41
N ASN A 76 5.76 -9.48 8.11
CA ASN A 76 6.33 -9.50 6.77
C ASN A 76 5.35 -10.07 5.75
N GLN A 77 4.65 -11.15 6.10
CA GLN A 77 3.61 -11.72 5.23
C GLN A 77 2.47 -10.72 4.98
N ALA A 78 2.01 -10.01 6.02
CA ALA A 78 0.99 -8.98 5.86
C ALA A 78 1.46 -7.84 4.95
N ILE A 79 2.72 -7.41 5.07
CA ILE A 79 3.32 -6.39 4.20
C ILE A 79 3.31 -6.85 2.74
N GLU A 80 3.71 -8.09 2.47
CA GLU A 80 3.67 -8.67 1.11
C GLU A 80 2.24 -8.67 0.54
N GLU A 81 1.25 -9.08 1.35
CA GLU A 81 -0.17 -9.04 0.95
C GLU A 81 -0.65 -7.61 0.64
N TYR A 82 -0.24 -6.62 1.43
CA TYR A 82 -0.57 -5.21 1.17
C TYR A 82 0.10 -4.68 -0.10
N ILE A 83 1.35 -5.08 -0.37
CA ILE A 83 2.06 -4.70 -1.60
C ILE A 83 1.31 -5.26 -2.83
N GLU A 84 0.89 -6.52 -2.80
CA GLU A 84 0.15 -7.12 -3.91
C GLU A 84 -1.22 -6.44 -4.12
N LYS A 85 -1.94 -6.14 -3.03
CA LYS A 85 -3.18 -5.34 -3.12
C LYS A 85 -2.92 -3.95 -3.73
N TYR A 86 -1.84 -3.29 -3.33
CA TYR A 86 -1.49 -1.97 -3.87
C TYR A 86 -1.16 -2.02 -5.37
N LYS A 87 -0.43 -3.05 -5.82
CA LYS A 87 -0.16 -3.28 -7.24
C LYS A 87 -1.45 -3.49 -8.04
N SER A 88 -2.40 -4.27 -7.52
CA SER A 88 -3.70 -4.47 -8.16
C SER A 88 -4.45 -3.13 -8.30
N ILE A 89 -4.55 -2.35 -7.23
CA ILE A 89 -5.20 -1.03 -7.26
C ILE A 89 -4.50 -0.07 -8.24
N ALA A 90 -3.16 -0.11 -8.29
CA ALA A 90 -2.40 0.71 -9.23
C ALA A 90 -2.71 0.32 -10.69
N SER A 91 -2.79 -0.99 -10.99
CA SER A 91 -3.19 -1.48 -12.31
C SER A 91 -4.59 -1.02 -12.68
N ASP A 92 -5.57 -1.22 -11.79
CA ASP A 92 -6.96 -0.82 -12.02
C ASP A 92 -7.07 0.69 -12.27
N LYS A 93 -6.31 1.51 -11.54
CA LYS A 93 -6.26 2.95 -11.77
C LYS A 93 -5.64 3.29 -13.12
N THR A 94 -4.57 2.62 -13.54
CA THR A 94 -3.98 2.87 -14.86
C THR A 94 -4.95 2.54 -15.99
N ASP A 95 -5.74 1.47 -15.83
CA ASP A 95 -6.76 1.10 -16.81
C ASP A 95 -7.91 2.11 -16.82
N GLN A 96 -8.35 2.60 -15.66
CA GLN A 96 -9.31 3.71 -15.56
C GLN A 96 -8.80 4.98 -16.24
N TYR A 97 -7.53 5.36 -16.03
CA TYR A 97 -6.95 6.53 -16.68
C TYR A 97 -6.89 6.36 -18.20
N ARG A 98 -6.52 5.19 -18.71
CA ARG A 98 -6.55 4.89 -20.16
C ARG A 98 -7.96 5.00 -20.72
N PHE A 99 -8.95 4.44 -20.03
CA PHE A 99 -10.35 4.56 -20.42
C PHE A 99 -10.81 6.01 -20.46
N ILE A 100 -10.49 6.82 -19.45
CA ILE A 100 -10.84 8.26 -19.43
C ILE A 100 -10.17 9.01 -20.59
N GLN A 101 -8.91 8.69 -20.92
CA GLN A 101 -8.23 9.28 -22.07
C GLN A 101 -8.90 8.91 -23.40
N GLY A 102 -9.31 7.65 -23.58
CA GLY A 102 -10.09 7.21 -24.73
C GLY A 102 -11.43 7.94 -24.84
N LEU A 103 -12.12 8.11 -23.71
CA LEU A 103 -13.37 8.86 -23.62
C LEU A 103 -13.17 10.34 -23.98
N GLN A 104 -12.10 10.98 -23.49
CA GLN A 104 -11.76 12.36 -23.82
C GLN A 104 -11.52 12.55 -25.31
N ARG A 105 -10.74 11.66 -25.95
CA ARG A 105 -10.54 11.69 -27.42
C ARG A 105 -11.86 11.54 -28.17
N THR A 106 -12.70 10.62 -27.71
CA THR A 106 -14.03 10.39 -28.31
C THR A 106 -14.91 11.64 -28.20
N LEU A 107 -14.86 12.35 -27.06
CA LEU A 107 -15.57 13.62 -26.86
C LEU A 107 -15.02 14.73 -27.75
N GLU A 108 -13.70 14.85 -27.88
CA GLU A 108 -13.07 15.84 -28.78
C GLU A 108 -13.47 15.61 -30.24
N ASP A 109 -13.51 14.37 -30.70
CA ASP A 109 -13.94 14.04 -32.05
C ASP A 109 -15.43 14.31 -32.27
N HIS A 110 -16.26 14.07 -31.25
CA HIS A 110 -17.67 14.47 -31.28
C HIS A 110 -17.83 16.00 -31.35
N GLU A 111 -17.05 16.75 -30.58
CA GLU A 111 -17.07 18.22 -30.60
C GLU A 111 -16.65 18.77 -31.96
N LYS A 112 -15.58 18.24 -32.57
CA LYS A 112 -15.16 18.61 -33.93
C LYS A 112 -16.26 18.34 -34.96
N ARG A 113 -16.97 17.22 -34.82
CA ARG A 113 -18.07 16.84 -35.72
C ARG A 113 -19.25 17.78 -35.55
N ASN A 114 -19.64 18.12 -34.32
CA ASN A 114 -20.69 19.10 -34.03
C ASN A 114 -20.35 20.47 -34.64
N LYS A 115 -19.13 20.97 -34.42
CA LYS A 115 -18.66 22.22 -35.04
C LYS A 115 -18.70 22.17 -36.57
N SER A 116 -18.44 21.00 -37.16
CA SER A 116 -18.53 20.81 -38.61
C SER A 116 -19.98 20.84 -39.11
N PHE A 117 -20.91 20.23 -38.37
CA PHE A 117 -22.34 20.32 -38.67
C PHE A 117 -22.85 21.75 -38.54
N GLU A 118 -22.48 22.46 -37.47
CA GLU A 118 -22.92 23.84 -37.23
C GLU A 118 -22.46 24.79 -38.35
N LYS A 119 -21.23 24.63 -38.84
CA LYS A 119 -20.75 25.35 -40.03
C LYS A 119 -21.57 25.02 -41.29
N LEU A 120 -21.95 23.76 -41.48
CA LEU A 120 -22.76 23.36 -42.64
C LEU A 120 -24.18 23.87 -42.56
N PHE A 121 -24.75 23.99 -41.35
CA PHE A 121 -26.05 24.62 -41.16
C PHE A 121 -25.99 26.12 -41.42
N GLN A 122 -24.94 26.81 -40.98
CA GLN A 122 -24.70 28.21 -41.35
C GLN A 122 -24.54 28.39 -42.87
N GLU A 123 -23.73 27.55 -43.53
CA GLU A 123 -23.60 27.53 -45.01
C GLU A 123 -24.98 27.32 -45.69
N LEU A 124 -25.88 26.54 -45.08
CA LEU A 124 -27.20 26.27 -45.63
C LEU A 124 -28.12 27.49 -45.48
N GLU A 125 -28.15 28.12 -44.29
CA GLU A 125 -28.93 29.33 -44.02
C GLU A 125 -28.52 30.48 -44.95
N GLU A 126 -27.22 30.73 -45.10
CA GLU A 126 -26.69 31.75 -46.01
C GLU A 126 -27.10 31.51 -47.48
N VAL A 127 -27.13 30.24 -47.90
CA VAL A 127 -27.56 29.87 -49.25
C VAL A 127 -29.07 30.06 -49.39
N GLU A 128 -29.89 29.69 -48.41
CA GLU A 128 -31.34 29.90 -48.48
C GLU A 128 -31.73 31.38 -48.62
N GLU A 129 -31.00 32.30 -47.96
CA GLU A 129 -31.23 33.74 -48.05
C GLU A 129 -30.90 34.34 -49.43
N GLY A 130 -29.97 33.73 -50.19
CA GLY A 130 -29.42 34.29 -51.43
C GLY A 130 -30.24 34.12 -52.72
N GLY A 131 -31.35 33.36 -52.70
CA GLY A 131 -32.28 33.09 -53.82
C GLY A 131 -31.72 32.88 -55.26
N GLY A 132 -31.72 31.66 -55.81
CA GLY A 132 -31.47 31.42 -57.25
C GLY A 132 -31.11 29.98 -57.66
N PHE A 133 -30.94 29.71 -58.96
CA PHE A 133 -30.57 28.37 -59.49
C PHE A 133 -29.23 27.86 -58.95
N PHE A 134 -28.27 28.76 -58.67
CA PHE A 134 -27.00 28.41 -58.03
C PHE A 134 -27.18 27.92 -56.58
N ASN A 135 -28.28 28.26 -55.89
CA ASN A 135 -28.56 27.73 -54.55
C ASN A 135 -28.87 26.24 -54.56
N VAL A 136 -29.61 25.75 -55.56
CA VAL A 136 -30.00 24.32 -55.62
C VAL A 136 -28.76 23.42 -55.72
N ILE A 137 -27.77 23.84 -56.51
CA ILE A 137 -26.49 23.12 -56.64
C ILE A 137 -25.68 23.20 -55.34
N SER A 138 -25.67 24.35 -54.67
CA SER A 138 -24.97 24.55 -53.39
C SER A 138 -25.58 23.73 -52.25
N ILE A 139 -26.91 23.71 -52.13
CA ILE A 139 -27.66 22.88 -51.17
C ILE A 139 -27.35 21.41 -51.38
N GLY A 140 -27.34 20.92 -52.63
CA GLY A 140 -26.98 19.53 -52.94
C GLY A 140 -25.58 19.15 -52.45
N ARG A 141 -24.60 20.05 -52.60
CA ARG A 141 -23.23 19.83 -52.08
C ARG A 141 -23.18 19.83 -50.56
N ILE A 142 -23.90 20.74 -49.89
CA ILE A 142 -23.97 20.78 -48.42
C ILE A 142 -24.62 19.50 -47.87
N MET A 143 -25.72 19.05 -48.49
CA MET A 143 -26.40 17.80 -48.12
C MET A 143 -25.50 16.57 -48.32
N GLU A 144 -24.66 16.54 -49.37
CA GLU A 144 -23.63 15.49 -49.51
C GLU A 144 -22.60 15.54 -48.39
N LYS A 145 -22.11 16.73 -48.00
CA LYS A 145 -21.15 16.88 -46.89
C LYS A 145 -21.78 16.40 -45.58
N ILE A 146 -23.03 16.76 -45.29
CA ILE A 146 -23.80 16.29 -44.13
C ILE A 146 -23.91 14.76 -44.16
N ARG A 147 -24.29 14.17 -45.30
CA ARG A 147 -24.42 12.70 -45.43
C ARG A 147 -23.09 11.98 -45.18
N ARG A 148 -21.98 12.51 -45.71
CA ARG A 148 -20.63 11.97 -45.44
C ARG A 148 -20.27 12.10 -43.96
N LEU A 149 -20.57 13.25 -43.37
CA LEU A 149 -20.41 13.51 -41.94
C LEU A 149 -21.37 12.73 -41.05
N LEU A 150 -22.45 12.11 -41.53
CA LEU A 150 -23.29 11.20 -40.75
C LEU A 150 -22.79 9.75 -40.86
N ASN A 151 -22.22 9.38 -42.00
CA ASN A 151 -21.75 8.03 -42.27
C ASN A 151 -20.33 7.74 -41.76
N THR A 152 -19.58 8.74 -41.29
CA THR A 152 -18.27 8.51 -40.65
C THR A 152 -18.44 7.85 -39.26
N PRO A 153 -17.93 6.63 -39.03
CA PRO A 153 -18.03 6.02 -37.71
C PRO A 153 -17.14 6.77 -36.71
N ILE A 154 -17.65 6.98 -35.49
CA ILE A 154 -16.83 7.44 -34.37
C ILE A 154 -15.98 6.24 -33.94
N LYS A 155 -14.65 6.36 -34.01
CA LYS A 155 -13.76 5.30 -33.55
C LYS A 155 -13.68 5.36 -32.03
N LEU A 156 -14.18 4.33 -31.36
CA LEU A 156 -13.90 4.11 -29.95
C LEU A 156 -12.50 3.49 -29.86
N GLU A 157 -11.51 4.30 -29.49
CA GLU A 157 -10.21 3.78 -29.05
C GLU A 157 -10.33 3.39 -27.57
N GLY A 158 -10.47 2.08 -27.33
CA GLY A 158 -10.42 1.46 -26.00
C GLY A 158 -9.06 0.87 -25.71
#